data_AF-A0A1F4D241-F1
#
_entry.id   AF-A0A1F4D241-F1
#
_cell.length_a   1.000
_cell.length_b   1.000
_cell.length_c   1.000
_cell.angle_alpha   90.00
_cell.angle_beta   90.00
_cell.angle_gamma   90.00
#
_symmetry.space_group_name_H-M   'P 1'
#
loop_
_entity.id
_entity.type
_entity.pdbx_description
1 polymer ?
#
loop_
_entity_poly.entity_id
_entity_poly.type
_entity_poly.pdbx_seq_one_letter_code
_entity_poly.pdbx_strand_id
1 'polypeptide(L)'
;MQNAVRTGRVRILGVSIPSTAFPDAPIITTDVPGYDNVSWFGMFAPRGTSRDVVTRIRDDVAAVLKLPDVKRRLLDIGGEPGGTTPEECAARVRNEIAKWQKVAKAAGIKPQ
;
A
#
# COMPACT_ATOMS: atom_id res chain seq x y z
N MET A 1 5.76 13.46 -3.25
CA MET A 1 6.67 12.91 -4.26
C MET A 1 6.58 13.62 -5.61
N GLN A 2 5.38 13.94 -6.12
CA GLN A 2 5.20 14.60 -7.44
C GLN A 2 6.00 15.90 -7.60
N ASN A 3 6.04 16.76 -6.58
CA ASN A 3 6.82 18.00 -6.66
C ASN A 3 8.33 17.75 -6.80
N ALA A 4 8.88 16.73 -6.13
CA ALA A 4 10.29 16.39 -6.25
C ALA A 4 10.65 15.96 -7.67
N VAL A 5 9.78 15.17 -8.32
CA VAL A 5 9.88 14.76 -9.72
C VAL A 5 9.80 15.97 -10.65
N ARG A 6 8.78 16.82 -10.48
CA ARG A 6 8.60 18.03 -11.29
C ARG A 6 9.77 19.01 -11.19
N THR A 7 10.38 19.13 -10.01
CA THR A 7 11.56 19.99 -9.79
C THR A 7 12.88 19.39 -10.27
N GLY A 8 12.89 18.18 -10.85
CA GLY A 8 14.09 17.51 -11.33
C GLY A 8 15.00 16.95 -10.23
N ARG A 9 14.58 17.02 -8.96
CA ARG A 9 15.35 16.47 -7.82
C ARG A 9 15.30 14.95 -7.76
N VAL A 10 14.30 14.34 -8.39
CA VAL A 10 14.11 12.88 -8.47
C VAL A 10 13.70 12.52 -9.89
N ARG A 11 14.24 11.43 -10.42
CA ARG A 11 13.81 10.81 -11.68
C ARG A 11 13.09 9.49 -11.38
N ILE A 12 11.86 9.34 -11.84
CA ILE A 12 11.12 8.07 -11.76
C ILE A 12 11.68 7.13 -12.84
N LEU A 13 12.13 5.94 -12.44
CA LEU A 13 12.60 4.90 -13.37
C LEU A 13 11.51 3.86 -13.68
N GLY A 14 10.57 3.69 -12.75
CA GLY A 14 9.44 2.80 -12.92
C GLY A 14 8.60 2.72 -11.65
N VAL A 15 7.41 2.16 -11.80
CA VAL A 15 6.48 1.83 -10.72
C VAL A 15 6.25 0.34 -10.69
N SER A 16 6.06 -0.25 -9.50
CA SER A 16 5.81 -1.70 -9.40
C SER A 16 4.50 -2.11 -10.10
N ILE A 17 3.43 -1.33 -9.91
CA ILE A 17 2.11 -1.52 -10.51
C ILE A 17 1.62 -0.18 -11.10
N PRO A 18 0.62 -0.15 -11.99
CA PRO A 18 0.03 1.10 -12.49
C PRO A 18 -0.33 2.04 -11.33
N SER A 19 0.04 3.32 -11.45
CA SER A 19 -0.23 4.32 -10.43
C SER A 19 -0.84 5.57 -11.05
N THR A 20 -1.92 6.06 -10.43
CA THR A 20 -2.56 7.31 -10.85
C THR A 20 -1.71 8.55 -10.54
N ALA A 21 -0.77 8.46 -9.59
CA ALA A 21 0.13 9.55 -9.24
C ALA A 21 1.27 9.75 -10.27
N PHE A 22 1.58 8.71 -11.05
CA PHE A 22 2.65 8.68 -12.06
C PHE A 22 2.21 7.87 -13.29
N PRO A 23 1.21 8.36 -14.05
CA PRO A 23 0.58 7.58 -15.13
C PRO A 23 1.54 7.23 -16.28
N ASP A 24 2.57 8.04 -16.51
CA ASP A 24 3.53 7.87 -17.60
C ASP A 24 4.77 7.03 -17.21
N ALA A 25 4.82 6.52 -15.97
CA ALA A 25 5.97 5.75 -15.50
C ALA A 25 5.97 4.31 -16.07
N PRO A 26 7.14 3.77 -16.47
CA PRO A 26 7.26 2.36 -16.84
C PRO A 26 6.80 1.42 -15.73
N ILE A 27 6.15 0.32 -16.09
CA ILE A 27 5.62 -0.66 -15.13
C ILE A 27 6.62 -1.81 -14.99
N ILE A 28 7.20 -2.02 -13.81
CA ILE A 28 8.25 -3.02 -13.61
C ILE A 28 7.70 -4.45 -13.74
N THR A 29 6.45 -4.69 -13.33
CA THR A 29 5.82 -6.03 -13.41
C THR A 29 5.65 -6.53 -14.85
N THR A 30 5.61 -5.65 -15.85
CA THR A 30 5.50 -6.09 -17.26
C THR A 30 6.81 -6.66 -17.79
N ASP A 31 7.94 -6.20 -17.23
CA ASP A 31 9.28 -6.55 -17.69
C ASP A 31 9.94 -7.64 -16.82
N VAL A 32 9.49 -7.78 -15.56
CA VAL A 32 10.04 -8.73 -14.59
C VAL A 32 8.93 -9.68 -14.09
N PRO A 33 8.76 -10.85 -14.74
CA PRO A 33 7.76 -11.83 -14.32
C PRO A 33 7.94 -12.26 -12.86
N GLY A 34 6.84 -12.25 -12.11
CA GLY A 34 6.82 -12.63 -10.69
C GLY A 34 7.28 -11.54 -9.72
N TYR A 35 7.64 -10.34 -10.21
CA TYR A 35 7.88 -9.19 -9.35
C TYR A 35 6.55 -8.70 -8.75
N ASP A 36 6.43 -8.70 -7.42
CA ASP A 36 5.27 -8.16 -6.71
C ASP A 36 5.72 -7.47 -5.42
N ASN A 37 5.91 -6.16 -5.51
CA ASN A 37 6.33 -5.34 -4.39
C ASN A 37 5.52 -4.04 -4.32
N VAL A 38 4.48 -4.04 -3.48
CA VAL A 38 3.65 -2.87 -3.20
C VAL A 38 3.55 -2.67 -1.70
N SER A 39 4.13 -1.57 -1.22
CA SER A 39 4.00 -1.15 0.18
C SER A 39 2.57 -0.75 0.51
N TRP A 40 2.15 -1.01 1.73
CA TRP A 40 0.79 -0.74 2.19
C TRP A 40 0.78 -0.43 3.68
N PHE A 41 -0.30 0.19 4.13
CA PHE A 41 -0.55 0.51 5.53
C PHE A 41 -1.83 -0.17 6.00
N GLY A 42 -1.82 -0.69 7.22
CA GLY A 42 -2.97 -1.31 7.87
C GLY A 42 -3.25 -0.65 9.22
N MET A 43 -4.52 -0.62 9.61
CA MET A 43 -4.94 -0.22 10.95
C MET A 43 -5.32 -1.46 11.76
N PHE A 44 -4.89 -1.50 13.02
CA PHE A 44 -5.07 -2.63 13.91
C PHE A 44 -5.64 -2.17 15.25
N ALA A 45 -6.44 -3.02 15.88
CA ALA A 45 -6.98 -2.81 17.22
C ALA A 45 -6.51 -3.93 18.15
N PRO A 46 -6.46 -3.72 19.48
CA PRO A 46 -6.13 -4.76 20.43
C PRO A 46 -7.04 -5.99 20.32
N ARG A 47 -6.50 -7.16 20.64
CA ARG A 47 -7.28 -8.40 20.74
C ARG A 47 -8.42 -8.21 21.75
N GLY A 48 -9.63 -8.61 21.36
CA GLY A 48 -10.83 -8.48 22.19
C GLY A 48 -11.65 -7.21 21.96
N THR A 49 -11.19 -6.30 21.08
CA THR A 49 -12.02 -5.17 20.62
C THR A 49 -13.30 -5.70 19.97
N SER A 50 -14.46 -5.18 20.38
CA SER A 50 -15.76 -5.60 19.83
C SER A 50 -15.83 -5.40 18.32
N ARG A 51 -16.50 -6.32 17.62
CA ARG A 51 -16.69 -6.25 16.16
C ARG A 51 -17.38 -4.95 15.75
N ASP A 52 -18.34 -4.48 16.52
CA ASP A 52 -19.08 -3.25 16.22
C ASP A 52 -18.18 -2.02 16.23
N VAL A 53 -17.23 -1.97 17.16
CA VAL A 53 -16.23 -0.88 17.24
C VAL A 53 -15.28 -0.94 16.04
N VAL A 54 -14.82 -2.14 15.67
CA VAL A 54 -13.96 -2.34 14.51
C VAL A 54 -14.66 -1.91 13.22
N THR A 55 -15.91 -2.33 13.03
CA THR A 55 -16.72 -1.98 11.86
C THR A 55 -16.92 -0.47 11.79
N ARG A 56 -17.31 0.17 12.91
CA ARG A 56 -17.49 1.62 12.96
C ARG A 56 -16.23 2.38 12.57
N ILE A 57 -15.08 2.03 13.16
CA ILE A 57 -13.80 2.68 12.84
C ILE A 57 -13.45 2.49 11.35
N ARG A 58 -13.66 1.27 10.81
CA ARG A 58 -13.42 1.00 9.40
C ARG A 58 -14.29 1.89 8.52
N ASP A 59 -15.58 2.04 8.84
CA ASP A 59 -16.53 2.83 8.05
C ASP A 59 -16.18 4.31 8.08
N ASP A 60 -15.84 4.85 9.26
CA ASP A 60 -15.39 6.22 9.44
C ASP A 60 -14.11 6.49 8.61
N VAL A 61 -13.12 5.60 8.68
CA VAL A 61 -11.88 5.72 7.89
C VAL A 61 -12.16 5.63 6.38
N ALA A 62 -13.01 4.69 5.96
CA ALA A 62 -13.38 4.56 4.55
C ALA A 62 -14.13 5.78 4.02
N ALA A 63 -14.92 6.47 4.85
CA ALA A 63 -15.56 7.73 4.51
C ALA A 63 -14.52 8.86 4.38
N VAL A 64 -13.59 8.99 5.33
CA VAL A 64 -12.52 10.00 5.31
C VAL A 64 -11.61 9.84 4.10
N LEU A 65 -11.24 8.61 3.72
CA LEU A 65 -10.40 8.34 2.55
C LEU A 65 -11.03 8.76 1.21
N LYS A 66 -12.36 8.93 1.17
CA LYS A 66 -13.09 9.44 -0.01
C LYS A 66 -13.15 10.96 -0.08
N LEU A 67 -12.78 11.67 1.00
CA LEU A 67 -12.77 13.13 1.00
C LEU A 67 -11.73 13.65 0.00
N PRO A 68 -12.08 14.63 -0.86
CA PRO A 68 -11.19 15.08 -1.94
C PRO A 68 -9.82 15.58 -1.47
N ASP A 69 -9.78 16.29 -0.34
CA ASP A 69 -8.57 16.85 0.24
C ASP A 69 -7.65 15.75 0.82
N VAL A 70 -8.23 14.73 1.45
CA VAL A 70 -7.51 13.54 1.95
C VAL A 70 -6.95 12.73 0.78
N LYS A 71 -7.78 12.44 -0.22
CA LYS A 71 -7.35 11.74 -1.44
C LYS A 71 -6.20 12.47 -2.12
N ARG A 72 -6.30 13.80 -2.27
CA ARG A 72 -5.24 14.62 -2.86
C ARG A 72 -3.94 14.52 -2.07
N ARG A 73 -3.99 14.65 -0.75
CA ARG A 73 -2.80 14.56 0.11
C ARG A 73 -2.11 13.19 0.01
N LEU A 74 -2.87 12.10 -0.07
CA LEU A 74 -2.31 10.76 -0.27
C LEU A 74 -1.61 10.65 -1.63
N LEU A 75 -2.25 11.11 -2.70
CA LEU A 75 -1.66 11.12 -4.05
C LEU A 75 -0.40 11.99 -4.11
N ASP A 76 -0.39 13.15 -3.43
CA ASP A 76 0.76 14.05 -3.37
C ASP A 76 2.00 13.36 -2.78
N ILE A 77 1.80 12.43 -1.84
CA ILE A 77 2.87 11.62 -1.24
C ILE A 77 3.11 10.29 -1.95
N GLY A 78 2.39 10.01 -3.04
CA GLY A 78 2.53 8.78 -3.83
C GLY A 78 1.77 7.57 -3.27
N GLY A 79 0.86 7.79 -2.33
CA GLY A 79 -0.04 6.77 -1.81
C GLY A 79 -1.37 6.75 -2.55
N GLU A 80 -2.01 5.58 -2.56
CA GLU A 80 -3.38 5.43 -3.07
C GLU A 80 -4.34 5.15 -1.91
N PRO A 81 -5.57 5.71 -1.92
CA PRO A 81 -6.52 5.48 -0.84
C PRO A 81 -6.94 4.00 -0.77
N GLY A 82 -6.87 3.44 0.44
CA GLY A 82 -7.43 2.12 0.75
C GLY A 82 -8.93 2.18 1.08
N GLY A 83 -9.34 1.40 2.09
CA GLY A 83 -10.74 1.30 2.53
C GLY A 83 -11.31 -0.12 2.50
N THR A 84 -10.43 -1.11 2.53
CA THR A 84 -10.79 -2.54 2.57
C THR A 84 -11.59 -2.89 3.82
N THR A 85 -12.25 -4.04 3.79
CA THR A 85 -12.91 -4.60 4.98
C THR A 85 -11.87 -5.13 5.98
N PRO A 86 -12.25 -5.32 7.27
CA PRO A 86 -11.38 -5.98 8.24
C PRO A 86 -10.93 -7.38 7.78
N GLU A 87 -11.82 -8.13 7.13
CA GLU A 87 -11.55 -9.47 6.60
C GLU A 87 -10.53 -9.44 5.45
N GLU A 88 -10.65 -8.49 4.53
CA GLU A 88 -9.68 -8.26 3.45
C GLU A 88 -8.32 -7.83 3.99
N CYS A 89 -8.28 -6.96 5.00
CA CYS A 89 -7.04 -6.58 5.69
C CYS A 89 -6.37 -7.80 6.32
N ALA A 90 -7.13 -8.65 7.02
CA ALA A 90 -6.62 -9.88 7.61
C ALA A 90 -6.10 -10.87 6.56
N ALA A 91 -6.77 -10.98 5.41
CA ALA A 91 -6.30 -11.78 4.28
C ALA A 91 -4.98 -11.24 3.70
N ARG A 92 -4.87 -9.91 3.53
CA ARG A 92 -3.64 -9.26 3.07
C ARG A 92 -2.47 -9.54 4.00
N VAL A 93 -2.66 -9.41 5.32
CA VAL A 93 -1.61 -9.73 6.32
C VAL A 93 -1.09 -11.17 6.14
N ARG A 94 -2.00 -12.15 6.03
CA ARG A 94 -1.59 -13.56 5.85
C ARG A 94 -0.80 -13.77 4.56
N ASN A 95 -1.25 -13.16 3.47
CA ASN A 95 -0.60 -13.27 2.17
C ASN A 95 0.77 -12.60 2.16
N GLU A 96 0.90 -11.42 2.78
CA GLU A 96 2.15 -10.68 2.89
C GLU A 96 3.18 -11.44 3.75
N ILE A 97 2.75 -12.01 4.88
CA ILE A 97 3.63 -12.87 5.71
C ILE A 97 4.16 -14.03 4.87
N ALA A 98 3.29 -14.76 4.16
CA ALA A 98 3.69 -15.89 3.35
C ALA A 98 4.62 -15.48 2.18
N LYS A 99 4.36 -14.33 1.54
CA LYS A 99 5.20 -13.77 0.47
C LYS A 99 6.59 -13.41 1.00
N TRP A 100 6.65 -12.60 2.06
CA TRP A 100 7.92 -12.09 2.58
C TRP A 100 8.77 -13.17 3.24
N GLN A 101 8.17 -14.22 3.81
CA GLN A 101 8.91 -15.41 4.24
C GLN A 101 9.67 -16.07 3.09
N LYS A 102 9.02 -16.24 1.93
CA LYS A 102 9.67 -16.82 0.73
C LYS A 102 10.80 -15.92 0.23
N VAL A 103 10.54 -14.62 0.14
CA VAL A 103 11.54 -13.62 -0.30
C VAL A 103 12.76 -13.61 0.63
N ALA A 104 12.55 -13.53 1.95
CA ALA A 104 13.64 -13.51 2.92
C ALA A 104 14.50 -14.78 2.83
N LYS A 105 13.87 -15.95 2.70
CA LYS A 105 14.57 -17.23 2.52
C LYS A 105 15.40 -17.24 1.23
N ALA A 106 14.83 -16.81 0.11
CA ALA A 106 15.52 -16.77 -1.18
C ALA A 106 16.70 -15.77 -1.17
N ALA A 107 16.56 -14.66 -0.45
CA ALA A 107 17.59 -13.62 -0.31
C ALA A 107 18.63 -13.92 0.78
N GLY A 108 18.51 -15.02 1.52
CA GLY A 108 19.42 -15.37 2.61
C GLY A 108 19.36 -14.42 3.82
N ILE A 109 18.25 -13.68 3.98
CA ILE A 109 18.04 -12.74 5.08
C ILE A 109 17.75 -13.54 6.37
N LYS A 110 18.42 -13.18 7.47
CA LYS A 110 18.27 -13.82 8.79
C LYS A 110 17.71 -12.82 9.82
N PRO A 111 16.97 -13.30 10.84
CA PRO A 111 16.68 -12.51 12.02
C PRO A 111 17.98 -11.98 12.65
N GLN A 112 17.90 -10.76 13.18
CA GLN A 112 18.97 -10.12 13.95
C GLN A 112 18.98 -10.57 15.41
#